data_AF-A0A3P7Q4H5-F1
#
_entry.id   AF-A0A3P7Q4H5-F1
#
_cell.length_a   1.000
_cell.length_b   1.000
_cell.length_c   1.000
_cell.angle_alpha   90.00
_cell.angle_beta   90.00
_cell.angle_gamma   90.00
#
_symmetry.space_group_name_H-M   'P 1'
#
loop_
_entity.id
_entity.type
_entity.pdbx_description
1 polymer ?
#
loop_
_entity_poly.entity_id
_entity_poly.type
_entity_poly.pdbx_seq_one_letter_code
_entity_poly.pdbx_strand_id
1 'polypeptide(L)'
;MELATFERTVSSLTVIFNAYSPNGLLYFRGSETTGDFIALQLKEGHVVFKINLGGGSQAELTSKGSYSDGREHAVKAIRSGGEIHLQVINQFFSNIKVFLNDPC
;
A
#
# COMPACT_ATOMS: atom_id res chain seq x y z
N MET A 1 13.85 -24.31 -25.01
CA MET A 1 12.74 -24.03 -24.08
C MET A 1 12.96 -22.62 -23.56
N GLU A 2 12.24 -21.68 -24.14
CA GLU A 2 12.35 -20.25 -23.88
C GLU A 2 11.86 -19.99 -22.45
N LEU A 3 12.73 -19.40 -21.61
CA LEU A 3 12.36 -18.98 -20.27
C LEU A 3 11.37 -17.83 -20.43
N ALA A 4 10.08 -18.13 -20.37
CA ALA A 4 9.05 -17.11 -20.25
C ALA A 4 9.34 -16.35 -18.94
N THR A 5 10.04 -15.23 -19.07
CA THR A 5 10.08 -14.21 -18.03
C THR A 5 8.65 -13.69 -17.96
N PHE A 6 7.87 -14.21 -17.02
CA PHE A 6 6.55 -13.70 -16.71
C PHE A 6 6.74 -12.22 -16.40
N GLU A 7 6.32 -11.33 -17.28
CA GLU A 7 6.30 -9.90 -16.98
C GLU A 7 5.39 -9.73 -15.78
N ARG A 8 6.00 -9.57 -14.60
CA ARG A 8 5.26 -9.36 -13.36
C ARG A 8 4.46 -8.08 -13.57
N THR A 9 3.14 -8.19 -13.67
CA THR A 9 2.28 -7.00 -13.75
C THR A 9 2.54 -6.14 -12.53
N VAL A 10 3.06 -4.94 -12.76
CA VAL A 10 3.28 -3.94 -11.73
C VAL A 10 2.12 -2.97 -11.78
N SER A 11 1.44 -2.81 -10.64
CA SER A 11 0.43 -1.77 -10.46
C SER A 11 0.88 -0.83 -9.36
N SER A 12 0.64 0.46 -9.52
CA SER A 12 0.95 1.42 -8.47
C SER A 12 -0.09 2.52 -8.36
N LEU A 13 -0.32 2.97 -7.14
CA LEU A 13 -1.15 4.11 -6.80
C LEU A 13 -0.26 5.12 -6.06
N THR A 14 -0.26 6.38 -6.50
CA THR A 14 0.41 7.47 -5.80
C THR A 14 -0.66 8.44 -5.29
N VAL A 15 -0.59 8.80 -4.01
CA VAL A 15 -1.46 9.79 -3.37
C VAL A 15 -0.59 10.90 -2.81
N ILE A 16 -0.93 12.14 -3.16
CA ILE A 16 -0.36 13.34 -2.56
C ILE A 16 -1.42 13.93 -1.64
N PHE A 17 -1.09 14.16 -0.38
CA PHE A 17 -2.04 14.62 0.63
C PHE A 17 -1.37 15.52 1.67
N ASN A 18 -2.18 16.30 2.36
CA ASN A 18 -1.84 17.00 3.59
C ASN A 18 -2.98 16.80 4.60
N ALA A 19 -2.64 16.55 5.86
CA ALA A 19 -3.65 16.27 6.89
C ALA A 19 -3.20 16.75 8.27
N TYR A 20 -4.14 17.25 9.07
CA TYR A 20 -3.98 17.42 10.52
C TYR A 20 -4.67 16.29 11.31
N SER A 21 -5.68 15.66 10.72
CA SER A 21 -6.34 14.51 11.34
C SER A 21 -5.41 13.30 11.30
N PRO A 22 -5.17 12.62 12.45
CA PRO A 22 -4.35 11.41 12.48
C PRO A 22 -5.06 10.20 11.84
N ASN A 23 -6.36 10.30 11.58
CA ASN A 23 -7.15 9.21 11.01
C ASN A 23 -7.94 9.71 9.79
N GLY A 24 -7.99 8.92 8.73
CA GLY A 24 -8.76 9.24 7.53
C GLY A 24 -8.52 8.26 6.39
N LEU A 25 -9.52 8.08 5.54
CA LEU A 25 -9.39 7.26 4.33
C LEU A 25 -8.79 8.12 3.21
N LEU A 26 -7.68 7.68 2.61
CA LEU A 26 -7.06 8.36 1.48
C LEU A 26 -7.53 7.77 0.15
N TYR A 27 -7.67 6.44 0.08
CA TYR A 27 -8.15 5.75 -1.10
C TYR A 27 -8.76 4.38 -0.74
N PHE A 28 -9.82 4.00 -1.44
CA PHE A 28 -10.40 2.68 -1.37
C PHE A 28 -10.89 2.25 -2.76
N ARG A 29 -10.59 1.01 -3.12
CA ARG A 29 -11.24 0.30 -4.23
C ARG A 29 -11.53 -1.11 -3.76
N GLY A 30 -12.79 -1.49 -3.75
CA GLY A 30 -13.24 -2.82 -3.42
C GLY A 30 -14.26 -3.33 -4.45
N SER A 31 -14.43 -4.64 -4.49
CA SER A 31 -15.50 -5.28 -5.25
C SER A 31 -16.54 -5.83 -4.29
N GLU A 32 -17.80 -5.45 -4.48
CA GLU A 32 -18.90 -6.01 -3.68
C GLU A 32 -19.16 -7.48 -3.98
N THR A 33 -18.82 -7.96 -5.18
CA THR A 33 -19.07 -9.35 -5.61
C THR A 33 -18.00 -10.32 -5.11
N THR A 34 -16.73 -9.90 -5.13
CA THR A 34 -15.58 -10.74 -4.78
C THR A 34 -15.00 -10.46 -3.40
N GLY A 35 -15.31 -9.30 -2.81
CA GLY A 35 -14.80 -8.89 -1.49
C GLY A 35 -13.32 -8.55 -1.45
N ASP A 36 -12.62 -8.58 -2.59
CA ASP A 36 -11.24 -8.10 -2.72
C ASP A 36 -11.22 -6.58 -2.62
N PHE A 37 -10.18 -6.04 -1.98
CA PHE A 37 -10.03 -4.61 -1.80
C PHE A 37 -8.57 -4.18 -1.71
N ILE A 38 -8.36 -2.90 -2.02
CA ILE A 38 -7.17 -2.13 -1.68
C ILE A 38 -7.59 -0.88 -0.92
N ALA A 39 -6.87 -0.58 0.15
CA ALA A 39 -7.12 0.58 1.00
C ALA A 39 -5.81 1.28 1.36
N LEU A 40 -5.83 2.61 1.28
CA LEU A 40 -4.76 3.49 1.73
C LEU A 40 -5.40 4.47 2.71
N GLN A 41 -4.87 4.54 3.93
CA GLN A 41 -5.47 5.31 5.01
C GLN A 41 -4.42 5.90 5.94
N LEU A 42 -4.80 6.94 6.67
CA LEU A 42 -4.13 7.37 7.89
C LEU A 42 -4.75 6.63 9.08
N LYS A 43 -3.89 6.05 9.93
CA LYS A 43 -4.24 5.47 11.23
C LYS A 43 -3.21 5.93 12.25
N GLU A 44 -3.64 6.68 13.26
CA GLU A 44 -2.76 7.22 14.29
C GLU A 44 -1.57 8.01 13.71
N GLY A 45 -1.82 8.77 12.63
CA GLY A 45 -0.85 9.56 11.89
C GLY A 45 -0.01 8.78 10.89
N HIS A 46 -0.01 7.45 10.93
CA HIS A 46 0.77 6.60 10.03
C HIS A 46 -0.02 6.25 8.78
N VAL A 47 0.67 6.15 7.64
CA VAL A 47 0.08 5.66 6.40
C VAL A 47 0.04 4.14 6.44
N VAL A 48 -1.16 3.59 6.31
CA VAL A 48 -1.43 2.15 6.25
C VAL A 48 -1.90 1.79 4.85
N PHE A 49 -1.20 0.85 4.21
CA PHE A 49 -1.60 0.23 2.96
C PHE A 49 -2.06 -1.21 3.24
N LYS A 50 -3.33 -1.49 2.96
CA LYS A 50 -3.95 -2.80 3.15
C LYS A 50 -4.49 -3.34 1.83
N ILE A 51 -4.31 -4.64 1.60
CA ILE A 51 -4.81 -5.33 0.41
C ILE A 51 -5.39 -6.69 0.81
N ASN A 52 -6.48 -7.07 0.16
CA ASN A 52 -7.04 -8.41 0.18
C ASN A 52 -7.39 -8.79 -1.27
N LEU A 53 -6.85 -9.90 -1.77
CA LEU A 53 -7.07 -10.42 -3.12
C LEU A 53 -8.03 -11.62 -3.17
N GLY A 54 -8.69 -11.94 -2.06
CA GLY A 54 -9.46 -13.16 -1.89
C GLY A 54 -8.58 -14.39 -1.61
N GLY A 55 -9.20 -15.53 -1.35
CA GLY A 55 -8.49 -16.81 -1.17
C GLY A 55 -7.47 -16.86 -0.01
N GLY A 56 -7.56 -15.95 0.96
CA GLY A 56 -6.62 -15.83 2.08
C GLY A 56 -5.41 -14.93 1.81
N SER A 57 -5.23 -14.43 0.59
CA SER A 57 -4.14 -13.53 0.21
C SER A 57 -4.41 -12.09 0.67
N GLN A 58 -3.92 -11.74 1.84
CA GLN A 58 -4.00 -10.39 2.40
C GLN A 58 -2.67 -9.93 2.98
N ALA A 59 -2.43 -8.63 2.99
CA ALA A 59 -1.29 -8.02 3.67
C ALA A 59 -1.59 -6.58 4.10
N GLU A 60 -0.81 -6.11 5.07
CA GLU A 60 -0.88 -4.75 5.61
C GLU A 60 0.54 -4.21 5.82
N LEU A 61 0.79 -2.98 5.37
CA LEU A 61 2.03 -2.25 5.57
C LEU A 61 1.74 -0.93 6.28
N THR A 62 2.50 -0.64 7.33
CA THR A 62 2.39 0.63 8.08
C THR A 62 3.70 1.39 7.96
N SER A 63 3.63 2.65 7.55
CA SER A 63 4.79 3.54 7.46
C SER A 63 5.48 3.69 8.82
N LYS A 64 6.79 3.98 8.81
CA LYS A 64 7.55 4.23 10.05
C LYS A 64 7.29 5.61 10.67
N GLY A 65 6.95 6.60 9.84
CA GLY A 65 6.69 7.97 10.26
C GLY A 65 5.20 8.27 10.42
N SER A 66 4.92 9.39 11.09
CA SER A 66 3.62 10.05 11.10
C SER A 66 3.59 11.21 10.10
N TYR A 67 2.45 11.40 9.44
CA TYR A 67 2.25 12.31 8.31
C TYR A 67 1.00 13.19 8.46
N SER A 68 0.45 13.27 9.69
CA SER A 68 -0.66 14.16 10.03
C SER A 68 -0.17 15.50 10.61
N ASP A 69 0.84 16.11 9.97
CA ASP A 69 1.51 17.33 10.43
C ASP A 69 1.12 18.60 9.63
N GLY A 70 0.11 18.49 8.75
CA GLY A 70 -0.37 19.57 7.89
C GLY A 70 0.51 19.87 6.68
N ARG A 71 1.67 19.23 6.53
CA ARG A 71 2.55 19.38 5.36
C ARG A 71 2.11 18.44 4.24
N GLU A 72 2.54 18.76 3.02
CA GLU A 72 2.32 17.89 1.87
C GLU A 72 3.25 16.68 1.92
N HIS A 73 2.68 15.49 1.73
CA HIS A 73 3.39 14.23 1.63
C HIS A 73 2.91 13.47 0.40
N ALA A 74 3.82 12.73 -0.23
CA ALA A 74 3.52 11.85 -1.34
C ALA A 74 3.83 10.41 -0.95
N VAL A 75 2.84 9.51 -1.11
CA VAL A 75 3.00 8.09 -0.82
C VAL A 75 2.64 7.25 -2.04
N LYS A 76 3.38 6.17 -2.25
CA LYS A 76 3.19 5.23 -3.35
C LYS A 76 3.01 3.82 -2.82
N ALA A 77 1.84 3.26 -3.08
CA ALA A 77 1.57 1.84 -2.92
C ALA A 77 1.87 1.13 -4.25
N ILE A 78 2.61 0.01 -4.18
CA ILE A 78 3.02 -0.77 -5.34
C ILE A 78 2.64 -2.22 -5.11
N ARG A 79 2.08 -2.87 -6.11
CA ARG A 79 1.97 -4.33 -6.19
C ARG A 79 2.79 -4.83 -7.38
N SER A 80 3.67 -5.80 -7.15
CA SER A 80 4.44 -6.48 -8.20
C SER A 80 4.23 -7.98 -8.04
N GLY A 81 3.27 -8.54 -8.79
CA GLY A 81 2.86 -9.93 -8.59
C GLY A 81 2.39 -10.19 -7.16
N GLY A 82 3.07 -11.11 -6.46
CA GLY A 82 2.81 -11.45 -5.06
C GLY A 82 3.41 -10.49 -4.04
N GLU A 83 4.13 -9.45 -4.44
CA GLU A 83 4.79 -8.51 -3.52
C GLU A 83 4.00 -7.20 -3.42
N ILE A 84 3.95 -6.61 -2.22
CA ILE A 84 3.49 -5.24 -2.01
C ILE A 84 4.57 -4.37 -1.39
N HIS A 85 4.64 -3.11 -1.85
CA HIS A 85 5.52 -2.09 -1.29
C HIS A 85 4.73 -0.84 -0.89
N LEU A 86 5.17 -0.19 0.19
CA LEU A 86 4.78 1.16 0.56
C LEU A 86 6.03 2.04 0.56
N GLN A 87 5.97 3.16 -0.17
CA GLN A 87 7.04 4.15 -0.28
C GLN A 87 6.53 5.53 0.10
N VAL A 88 7.32 6.28 0.86
CA VAL A 88 7.09 7.70 1.13
C VAL A 88 8.09 8.52 0.32
N ILE A 89 7.60 9.26 -0.68
CA ILE A 89 8.40 9.97 -1.68
C ILE A 89 8.92 11.26 -1.06
N ASN A 90 10.03 11.15 -0.33
CA ASN A 90 10.90 12.21 0.22
C ASN A 90 11.70 11.71 1.45
N GLN A 91 11.39 10.52 1.99
CA GLN A 91 12.22 9.84 2.99
C GLN A 91 13.22 8.90 2.33
N PHE A 92 14.51 9.12 2.58
CA PHE A 92 15.61 8.36 1.98
C PHE A 92 15.53 6.83 2.20
N PHE A 93 14.78 6.30 3.18
CA PHE A 93 14.77 4.85 3.48
C PHE A 93 13.47 4.24 4.09
N SER A 94 12.26 4.67 3.70
CA SER A 94 11.03 3.94 4.08
C SER A 94 10.45 3.15 2.91
N ASN A 95 11.22 2.17 2.42
CA ASN A 95 10.70 1.10 1.59
C ASN A 95 10.30 -0.05 2.50
N ILE A 96 8.99 -0.26 2.68
CA ILE A 96 8.47 -1.42 3.42
C ILE A 96 7.91 -2.38 2.39
N LYS A 97 8.28 -3.65 2.49
CA LYS A 97 7.92 -4.70 1.53
C LYS A 97 7.43 -5.93 2.26
N VAL A 98 6.37 -6.55 1.75
CA VAL A 98 5.81 -7.82 2.26
C VAL A 98 5.36 -8.67 1.06
N PHE A 99 5.54 -9.99 1.15
CA PHE A 99 4.92 -10.90 0.19
C PHE A 99 3.52 -11.30 0.67
N LEU A 100 2.59 -11.34 -0.27
CA LEU A 100 1.26 -11.89 -0.09
C LEU A 100 1.40 -13.39 0.15
N ASN A 101 0.72 -13.87 1.19
CA ASN A 101 0.80 -15.25 1.68
C ASN A 101 2.07 -15.61 2.48
N ASP A 102 2.88 -14.63 2.89
CA ASP A 102 3.85 -14.87 3.98
C ASP A 102 3.08 -15.08 5.30
N PRO A 103 3.25 -16.22 6.01
CA PRO A 103 2.74 -16.35 7.36
C PRO A 103 3.57 -15.41 8.26
N CYS A 104 2.94 -14.35 8.77
CA CYS A 104 3.50 -13.50 9.82
C CYS A 104 3.88 -14.31 11.06
#